data_AF-A0A974VTV1-F1
#
_entry.id   AF-A0A974VTV1-F1
#
_cell.length_a   1.000
_cell.length_b   1.000
_cell.length_c   1.000
_cell.angle_alpha   90.00
_cell.angle_beta   90.00
_cell.angle_gamma   90.00
#
_symmetry.space_group_name_H-M   'P 1'
#
loop_
_entity.id
_entity.type
_entity.pdbx_description
1 polymer ?
#
loop_
_entity_poly.entity_id
_entity_poly.type
_entity_poly.pdbx_seq_one_letter_code
_entity_poly.pdbx_strand_id
1 'polypeptide(L)'
;MTKPDTEDYLALFARYGKDFGDAYLEPEDERYRLLFEHICGLLTKPSDFNLSMPQEFRTTASRYLAGDQATLAHMRDPLNRHFMLSDLYDYVHLRQTMGGPGW
;
A
#
# COMPACT_ATOMS: atom_id res chain seq x y z
N MET A 1 -19.21 6.56 -6.27
CA MET A 1 -18.03 5.89 -5.69
C MET A 1 -16.85 6.82 -5.90
N THR A 2 -16.24 7.29 -4.81
CA THR A 2 -15.00 8.07 -4.86
C THR A 2 -13.86 7.18 -5.34
N LYS A 3 -13.11 7.66 -6.34
CA LYS A 3 -11.96 6.96 -6.92
C LYS A 3 -10.74 7.26 -6.03
N PRO A 4 -9.97 6.25 -5.58
CA PRO A 4 -8.79 6.50 -4.77
C PRO A 4 -7.81 7.49 -5.39
N ASP A 5 -7.34 8.44 -4.62
CA ASP A 5 -6.25 9.35 -4.96
C ASP A 5 -5.16 9.37 -3.89
N THR A 6 -4.13 10.20 -4.08
CA THR A 6 -3.00 10.34 -3.16
C THR A 6 -3.43 10.64 -1.72
N GLU A 7 -4.48 11.45 -1.51
CA GLU A 7 -4.92 11.87 -0.18
C GLU A 7 -5.54 10.71 0.60
N ASP A 8 -6.30 9.83 -0.07
CA ASP A 8 -6.87 8.62 0.55
C ASP A 8 -5.78 7.71 1.15
N TYR A 9 -4.68 7.51 0.42
CA TYR A 9 -3.55 6.71 0.89
C TYR A 9 -2.84 7.37 2.07
N LEU A 10 -2.53 8.65 1.96
CA LEU A 10 -1.86 9.40 3.03
C LEU A 10 -2.72 9.47 4.30
N ALA A 11 -4.03 9.59 4.15
CA ALA A 11 -4.96 9.55 5.28
C ALA A 11 -4.95 8.20 6.00
N LEU A 12 -4.73 7.08 5.30
CA LEU A 12 -4.53 5.78 5.94
C LEU A 12 -3.17 5.72 6.65
N PHE A 13 -2.08 6.07 5.97
CA PHE A 13 -0.74 6.05 6.56
C PHE A 13 -0.63 6.95 7.81
N ALA A 14 -1.23 8.14 7.78
CA ALA A 14 -1.22 9.10 8.88
C ALA A 14 -1.85 8.55 10.18
N ARG A 15 -2.71 7.53 10.12
CA ARG A 15 -3.31 6.91 11.31
C ARG A 15 -2.32 6.06 12.11
N TYR A 16 -1.15 5.77 11.55
CA TYR A 16 -0.19 4.82 12.11
C TYR A 16 1.10 5.45 12.63
N GLY A 17 1.36 6.74 12.40
CA GLY A 17 2.53 7.46 12.90
C GLY A 17 3.12 8.38 11.85
N LYS A 18 3.83 9.44 12.27
CA LYS A 18 4.21 10.57 11.40
C LYS A 18 5.38 10.32 10.44
N ASP A 19 5.94 9.11 10.36
CA ASP A 19 6.88 8.76 9.29
C ASP A 19 6.85 7.25 9.06
N PHE A 20 6.25 6.81 7.95
CA PHE A 20 6.12 5.39 7.62
C PHE A 20 7.38 4.81 6.95
N GLY A 21 8.35 5.66 6.60
CA GLY A 21 9.60 5.25 5.95
C GLY A 21 10.42 4.26 6.79
N ASP A 22 10.30 4.30 8.12
CA ASP A 22 11.00 3.39 9.04
C ASP A 22 10.12 2.23 9.54
N ALA A 23 8.90 2.05 9.02
CA ALA A 23 7.97 1.03 9.50
C ALA A 23 8.51 -0.41 9.40
N TYR A 24 9.47 -0.66 8.50
CA TYR A 24 10.15 -1.94 8.39
C TYR A 24 11.06 -2.28 9.58
N LEU A 25 11.40 -1.30 10.44
CA LEU A 25 12.19 -1.46 11.65
C LEU A 25 11.33 -1.77 12.89
N GLU A 26 10.02 -1.55 12.83
CA GLU A 26 9.13 -1.81 13.96
C GLU A 26 8.83 -3.32 14.10
N PRO A 27 8.73 -3.85 15.34
CA PRO A 27 8.32 -5.23 15.57
C PRO A 27 6.92 -5.47 14.97
N GLU A 28 6.65 -6.72 14.56
CA GLU A 28 5.35 -7.08 14.02
C GLU A 28 4.22 -6.66 14.98
N ASP A 29 3.31 -5.84 14.48
CA ASP A 29 2.12 -5.40 15.18
C ASP A 29 0.89 -5.62 14.30
N GLU A 30 -0.21 -6.06 14.91
CA GLU A 30 -1.50 -6.25 14.27
C GLU A 30 -2.00 -5.00 13.52
N ARG A 31 -1.57 -3.82 13.96
CA ARG A 31 -1.76 -2.54 13.27
C ARG A 31 -1.32 -2.58 11.80
N TYR A 32 -0.14 -3.11 11.50
CA TYR A 32 0.41 -3.16 10.14
C TYR A 32 -0.32 -4.16 9.25
N ARG A 33 -0.79 -5.27 9.84
CA ARG A 33 -1.65 -6.24 9.14
C ARG A 33 -2.97 -5.59 8.71
N LEU A 34 -3.63 -4.86 9.61
CA LEU A 34 -4.88 -4.17 9.30
C LEU A 34 -4.69 -3.04 8.27
N LEU A 35 -3.58 -2.30 8.36
CA LEU A 35 -3.25 -1.29 7.35
C LEU A 35 -3.07 -1.94 5.97
N PHE A 36 -2.28 -3.02 5.90
CA PHE A 36 -2.05 -3.76 4.67
C PHE A 36 -3.37 -4.22 4.04
N GLU A 37 -4.28 -4.79 4.83
CA GLU A 37 -5.60 -5.23 4.36
C GLU A 37 -6.42 -4.05 3.78
N HIS A 38 -6.43 -2.89 4.45
CA HIS A 38 -7.09 -1.69 3.94
C HIS A 38 -6.46 -1.15 2.64
N ILE A 39 -5.13 -1.16 2.56
CA ILE A 39 -4.37 -0.75 1.38
C ILE A 39 -4.68 -1.67 0.20
N CYS A 40 -4.76 -2.99 0.40
CA CYS A 40 -5.19 -3.91 -0.66
C CYS A 40 -6.60 -3.57 -1.16
N GLY A 41 -7.51 -3.22 -0.25
CA GLY A 41 -8.85 -2.75 -0.61
C GLY A 41 -8.87 -1.45 -1.42
N LEU A 42 -7.93 -0.53 -1.19
CA LEU A 42 -7.78 0.67 -2.01
C LEU A 42 -7.19 0.37 -3.39
N LEU A 43 -6.12 -0.42 -3.43
CA LEU A 43 -5.38 -0.74 -4.67
C LEU A 43 -6.22 -1.49 -5.71
N THR A 44 -7.26 -2.19 -5.27
CA THR A 44 -8.19 -2.93 -6.15
C THR A 44 -9.34 -2.08 -6.69
N LYS A 45 -9.55 -0.86 -6.16
CA LYS A 45 -10.57 0.05 -6.68
C LYS A 45 -10.07 0.73 -7.96
N PRO A 46 -10.97 1.00 -8.92
CA PRO A 46 -10.60 1.72 -10.13
C PRO A 46 -10.30 3.19 -9.85
N SER A 47 -9.08 3.64 -10.15
CA SER A 47 -8.72 5.06 -10.21
C SER A 47 -7.53 5.30 -11.14
N ASP A 48 -7.47 6.51 -11.69
CA ASP A 48 -6.36 6.93 -12.56
C ASP A 48 -5.04 6.96 -11.77
N PHE A 49 -5.10 7.28 -10.48
CA PHE A 49 -3.95 7.22 -9.58
C PHE A 49 -3.43 5.80 -9.39
N ASN A 50 -4.31 4.84 -9.06
CA ASN A 50 -3.94 3.43 -8.94
C ASN A 50 -3.37 2.87 -10.25
N LEU A 51 -3.93 3.29 -11.40
CA LEU A 51 -3.43 2.90 -12.72
C LEU A 51 -2.05 3.48 -13.02
N SER A 52 -1.69 4.62 -12.42
CA SER A 52 -0.37 5.24 -12.58
C SER A 52 0.73 4.61 -11.72
N MET A 53 0.38 3.80 -10.72
CA MET A 53 1.33 3.06 -9.89
C MET A 53 1.91 1.84 -10.62
N PRO A 54 3.10 1.36 -10.20
CA PRO A 54 3.58 0.03 -10.58
C PRO A 54 2.50 -1.03 -10.43
N GLN A 55 2.32 -1.85 -11.47
CA GLN A 55 1.24 -2.84 -11.55
C GLN A 55 1.33 -3.92 -10.45
N GLU A 56 2.53 -4.10 -9.90
CA GLU A 56 2.87 -5.09 -8.88
C GLU A 56 2.04 -4.86 -7.62
N PHE A 57 1.86 -3.61 -7.18
CA PHE A 57 1.02 -3.28 -6.04
C PHE A 57 -0.43 -3.76 -6.24
N ARG A 58 -1.00 -3.45 -7.41
CA ARG A 58 -2.39 -3.82 -7.75
C ARG A 58 -2.54 -5.33 -7.93
N THR A 59 -1.55 -5.99 -8.53
CA THR A 59 -1.56 -7.43 -8.75
C THR A 59 -1.49 -8.19 -7.44
N THR A 60 -0.57 -7.80 -6.55
CA THR A 60 -0.43 -8.39 -5.21
C THR A 60 -1.71 -8.18 -4.39
N ALA A 61 -2.26 -6.96 -4.36
CA ALA A 61 -3.50 -6.67 -3.65
C ALA A 61 -4.69 -7.51 -4.17
N SER A 62 -4.84 -7.60 -5.50
CA SER A 62 -5.92 -8.38 -6.13
C SER A 62 -5.81 -9.87 -5.80
N ARG A 63 -4.60 -10.44 -5.90
CA ARG A 63 -4.35 -11.85 -5.59
C ARG A 63 -4.54 -12.16 -4.11
N TYR A 64 -4.06 -11.28 -3.24
CA TYR A 64 -4.23 -11.40 -1.79
C TYR A 64 -5.72 -11.46 -1.43
N LEU A 65 -6.53 -10.51 -1.93
CA LEU A 65 -7.97 -10.47 -1.66
C LEU A 65 -8.75 -11.62 -2.33
N ALA A 66 -8.25 -12.15 -3.45
CA ALA A 66 -8.81 -13.33 -4.10
C ALA A 66 -8.44 -14.65 -3.40
N GLY A 67 -7.60 -14.61 -2.36
CA GLY A 67 -7.17 -15.79 -1.61
C GLY A 67 -6.17 -16.68 -2.37
N ASP A 68 -5.41 -16.10 -3.30
CA ASP A 68 -4.34 -16.82 -4.00
C ASP A 68 -3.32 -17.38 -3.00
N GLN A 69 -3.15 -18.70 -3.00
CA GLN A 69 -2.41 -19.38 -1.94
C GLN A 69 -0.93 -19.01 -1.91
N ALA A 70 -0.31 -18.79 -3.08
CA ALA A 70 1.09 -18.38 -3.16
C ALA A 70 1.27 -16.96 -2.59
N THR A 71 0.39 -16.04 -2.97
CA THR A 71 0.42 -14.66 -2.46
C THR A 71 0.13 -14.61 -0.96
N LEU A 72 -0.85 -15.37 -0.46
CA LEU A 72 -1.14 -15.47 0.97
C LEU A 72 0.03 -16.03 1.76
N ALA A 73 0.70 -17.08 1.26
CA ALA A 73 1.88 -17.65 1.92
C ALA A 73 3.02 -16.64 1.98
N HIS A 74 3.27 -15.91 0.89
CA HIS A 74 4.30 -14.88 0.83
C HIS A 74 3.99 -13.70 1.76
N MET A 75 2.74 -13.22 1.75
CA MET A 75 2.28 -12.08 2.56
C MET A 75 1.99 -12.44 4.02
N ARG A 76 2.12 -13.71 4.41
CA ARG A 76 2.10 -14.12 5.82
C ARG A 76 3.34 -13.63 6.57
N ASP A 77 4.46 -13.47 5.87
CA ASP A 77 5.67 -12.86 6.41
C ASP A 77 5.43 -11.35 6.67
N PRO A 78 5.60 -10.86 7.91
CA PRO A 78 5.42 -9.45 8.24
C PRO A 78 6.36 -8.53 7.48
N LEU A 79 7.59 -8.99 7.23
CA LEU A 79 8.60 -8.22 6.54
C LEU A 79 8.16 -7.89 5.11
N ASN A 80 7.54 -8.84 4.41
CA ASN A 80 7.01 -8.62 3.06
C ASN A 80 5.87 -7.59 3.05
N ARG A 81 5.02 -7.59 4.08
CA ARG A 81 3.97 -6.57 4.22
C ARG A 81 4.57 -5.19 4.50
N HIS A 82 5.56 -5.11 5.40
CA HIS A 82 6.23 -3.86 5.73
C HIS A 82 6.96 -3.27 4.52
N PHE A 83 7.68 -4.09 3.75
CA PHE A 83 8.32 -3.64 2.51
C PHE A 83 7.32 -3.06 1.53
N MET A 84 6.23 -3.77 1.24
CA MET A 84 5.20 -3.27 0.33
C MET A 84 4.56 -1.96 0.82
N LEU A 85 4.31 -1.84 2.13
CA LEU A 85 3.75 -0.62 2.71
C LEU A 85 4.74 0.55 2.65
N SER A 86 6.02 0.31 2.88
CA SER A 86 7.10 1.31 2.77
C SER A 86 7.24 1.80 1.33
N ASP A 87 7.38 0.88 0.37
CA ASP A 87 7.51 1.22 -1.06
C ASP A 87 6.30 2.03 -1.56
N LEU A 88 5.10 1.65 -1.11
CA LEU A 88 3.88 2.36 -1.47
C LEU A 88 3.84 3.76 -0.84
N TYR A 89 4.21 3.90 0.43
CA TYR A 89 4.28 5.20 1.11
C TYR A 89 5.23 6.14 0.38
N ASP A 90 6.44 5.68 0.07
CA ASP A 90 7.45 6.45 -0.64
C ASP A 90 6.95 6.89 -2.02
N TYR A 91 6.32 5.98 -2.77
CA TYR A 91 5.73 6.31 -4.07
C TYR A 91 4.64 7.39 -3.94
N VAL A 92 3.69 7.21 -3.01
CA VAL A 92 2.58 8.15 -2.80
C VAL A 92 3.11 9.52 -2.36
N HIS A 93 4.09 9.55 -1.45
CA HIS A 93 4.71 10.77 -0.97
C HIS A 93 5.51 11.49 -2.07
N LEU A 94 6.26 10.74 -2.90
CA LEU A 94 6.96 11.28 -4.06
C LEU A 94 5.98 11.89 -5.07
N ARG A 95 4.86 11.22 -5.35
CA ARG A 95 3.83 11.74 -6.27
C ARG A 95 3.16 13.01 -5.72
N GLN A 96 2.95 13.10 -4.41
CA GLN A 96 2.42 14.30 -3.77
C GLN A 96 3.39 15.48 -3.86
N THR A 97 4.68 15.23 -3.60
CA THR A 97 5.72 16.27 -3.55
C THR A 97 6.19 16.74 -4.93
N MET A 98 6.22 15.84 -5.93
CA MET A 98 6.69 16.16 -7.28
C MET A 98 5.60 16.64 -8.25
N GLY A 99 4.31 16.46 -7.94
CA GLY A 99 3.18 17.02 -8.70
C GLY A 99 3.07 16.63 -10.20
N GLY A 100 3.93 15.73 -10.71
CA GLY A 100 4.02 15.41 -12.14
C GLY A 100 3.86 13.91 -12.44
N PRO A 101 3.38 13.53 -13.65
CA PRO A 101 3.19 12.13 -14.08
C PRO A 101 4.48 11.33 -13.88
N GLY A 102 4.38 10.20 -13.18
CA GLY A 102 5.48 9.25 -13.04
C GLY A 102 5.87 8.73 -14.42
N TRP A 103 7.18 8.63 -14.64
CA TRP A 103 7.88 8.23 -15.86
C TRP A 103 7.31 6.97 -16.51
#